data_AF-A0A352K9Y9-F1
#
_entry.id   AF-A0A352K9Y9-F1
#
_cell.length_a   1.000
_cell.length_b   1.000
_cell.length_c   1.000
_cell.angle_alpha   90.00
_cell.angle_beta   90.00
_cell.angle_gamma   90.00
#
_symmetry.space_group_name_H-M   'P 1'
#
loop_
_entity.id
_entity.type
_entity.pdbx_description
1 polymer ?
#
loop_
_entity_poly.entity_id
_entity_poly.type
_entity_poly.pdbx_seq_one_letter_code
_entity_poly.pdbx_strand_id
1 'polypeptide(L)'
;MALTGISALAVYKGLDRLEPIRKELVARDPSFKNDIANFKTRVKEVEDVDDLLDDYRLLSTVLEAYGLESEINKRGFIKEILISDPTDPESLVNRANDNRYRDLAVDLRAYAGVNTLKSSDFAAKVESRLTQIRFEKSLDAESPGIRQAIRFQQEAANIKSPFDILGNPILRDVALGATGLPLEIVYQTVEAQGRTLEKRLDFEKFQDPKYVDRVIQQYLI
;
A
#
# COMPACT_ATOMS: atom_id res chain seq x y z
N MET A 1 26.81 -6.11 -19.23
CA MET A 1 25.98 -5.39 -20.22
C MET A 1 24.57 -5.40 -19.64
N ALA A 2 24.21 -4.35 -18.89
CA ALA A 2 22.92 -4.29 -18.21
C ALA A 2 21.82 -4.07 -19.25
N LEU A 3 20.83 -4.96 -19.29
CA LEU A 3 19.62 -4.77 -20.09
C LEU A 3 19.00 -3.43 -19.66
N THR A 4 18.90 -2.50 -20.60
CA THR A 4 18.17 -1.24 -20.41
C THR A 4 16.73 -1.58 -20.06
N GLY A 5 16.38 -1.48 -18.77
CA GLY A 5 15.00 -1.57 -18.31
C GLY A 5 14.14 -0.53 -19.03
N ILE A 6 12.87 -0.85 -19.24
CA ILE A 6 11.90 0.11 -19.77
C ILE A 6 11.85 1.29 -18.78
N SER A 7 11.85 2.54 -19.26
CA SER A 7 11.76 3.67 -18.34
C SER A 7 10.44 3.64 -17.56
N ALA A 8 10.48 4.00 -16.27
CA ALA A 8 9.28 4.00 -15.44
C ALA A 8 8.18 4.90 -16.04
N LEU A 9 8.55 6.02 -16.66
CA LEU A 9 7.63 6.88 -17.40
C LEU A 9 6.93 6.15 -18.58
N ALA A 10 7.65 5.31 -19.32
CA ALA A 10 7.05 4.53 -20.41
C ALA A 10 6.13 3.43 -19.88
N VAL A 11 6.49 2.79 -18.76
CA VAL A 11 5.60 1.83 -18.07
C VAL A 11 4.33 2.52 -17.59
N TYR A 12 4.44 3.70 -16.96
CA TYR A 12 3.30 4.48 -16.48
C TYR A 12 2.34 4.86 -17.63
N LYS A 13 2.86 5.37 -18.75
CA LYS A 13 2.03 5.71 -19.92
C LYS A 13 1.35 4.50 -20.57
N GLY A 14 1.88 3.30 -20.35
CA GLY A 14 1.33 2.04 -20.86
C GLY A 14 0.49 1.26 -19.85
N LEU A 15 0.22 1.83 -18.67
CA LEU A 15 -0.34 1.10 -17.53
C LEU A 15 -1.67 0.42 -17.85
N ASP A 16 -2.60 1.14 -18.50
CA ASP A 16 -3.91 0.61 -18.88
C ASP A 16 -3.82 -0.69 -19.71
N ARG A 17 -2.78 -0.79 -20.55
CA ARG A 17 -2.53 -1.99 -21.36
C ARG A 17 -1.79 -3.07 -20.56
N LEU A 18 -0.83 -2.66 -19.72
CA LEU A 18 0.05 -3.58 -18.99
C LEU A 18 -0.66 -4.23 -17.79
N GLU A 19 -1.50 -3.48 -17.09
CA GLU A 19 -2.18 -3.92 -15.88
C GLU A 19 -2.96 -5.23 -16.06
N PRO A 20 -3.91 -5.35 -17.01
CA PRO A 20 -4.68 -6.60 -17.18
C PRO A 20 -3.77 -7.78 -17.55
N ILE A 21 -2.74 -7.54 -18.35
CA ILE A 21 -1.79 -8.59 -18.77
C ILE A 21 -0.97 -9.08 -17.57
N ARG A 22 -0.42 -8.14 -16.79
CA ARG A 22 0.44 -8.47 -15.65
C ARG A 22 -0.36 -9.09 -14.50
N LYS A 23 -1.57 -8.62 -14.24
CA LYS A 23 -2.49 -9.25 -13.27
C LYS A 23 -2.85 -10.67 -13.67
N GLU A 24 -3.09 -10.92 -14.96
CA GLU A 24 -3.33 -12.29 -15.45
C GLU A 24 -2.09 -13.18 -15.29
N LEU A 25 -0.88 -12.66 -15.51
CA LEU A 25 0.36 -13.39 -15.26
C LEU A 25 0.54 -13.72 -13.77
N VAL A 26 0.24 -12.78 -12.87
CA VAL A 26 0.22 -13.02 -11.42
C VAL A 26 -0.79 -14.11 -11.07
N ALA A 27 -2.01 -14.04 -11.60
CA ALA A 27 -3.05 -15.04 -11.33
C ALA A 27 -2.69 -16.44 -11.86
N ARG A 28 -1.84 -16.52 -12.89
CA ARG A 28 -1.34 -17.79 -13.44
C ARG A 28 -0.15 -18.37 -12.69
N ASP A 29 0.58 -17.54 -11.93
CA ASP A 29 1.78 -17.93 -11.22
C ASP A 29 1.50 -19.06 -10.21
N PRO A 30 2.28 -20.17 -10.23
CA PRO A 30 2.06 -21.28 -9.31
C PRO A 30 2.23 -20.90 -7.83
N SER A 31 3.15 -19.99 -7.49
CA SER A 31 3.32 -19.53 -6.10
C SER A 31 2.08 -18.78 -5.65
N PHE A 32 1.59 -17.84 -6.47
CA PHE A 32 0.34 -17.12 -6.18
C PHE A 32 -0.84 -18.06 -5.94
N LYS A 33 -1.06 -19.04 -6.82
CA LYS A 33 -2.14 -20.03 -6.64
C LYS A 33 -1.98 -20.82 -5.35
N ASN A 34 -0.75 -21.23 -5.02
CA ASN A 34 -0.46 -21.97 -3.80
C ASN A 34 -0.70 -21.12 -2.55
N ASP A 35 -0.32 -19.85 -2.55
CA ASP A 35 -0.52 -18.95 -1.42
C ASP A 35 -2.01 -18.69 -1.18
N ILE A 36 -2.80 -18.43 -2.23
CA ILE A 36 -4.25 -18.26 -2.14
C ILE A 36 -4.96 -19.55 -1.70
N ALA A 37 -4.55 -20.71 -2.24
CA ALA A 37 -5.12 -21.99 -1.82
C ALA A 37 -4.77 -22.31 -0.36
N ASN A 38 -3.54 -22.04 0.06
CA ASN A 38 -3.12 -22.22 1.44
C ASN A 38 -3.91 -21.29 2.38
N PHE A 39 -4.03 -20.00 2.05
CA PHE A 39 -4.86 -19.05 2.78
C PHE A 39 -6.29 -19.56 2.94
N LYS A 40 -6.98 -19.90 1.84
CA LYS A 40 -8.38 -20.36 1.85
C LYS A 40 -8.61 -21.64 2.66
N THR A 41 -7.59 -22.49 2.79
CA THR A 41 -7.65 -23.72 3.59
C THR A 41 -7.34 -23.44 5.06
N ARG A 42 -6.18 -22.85 5.36
CA ARG A 42 -5.67 -22.65 6.72
C ARG A 42 -6.52 -21.70 7.54
N VAL A 43 -7.10 -20.69 6.89
CA VAL A 43 -7.94 -19.70 7.56
C VAL A 43 -9.14 -20.32 8.29
N LYS A 44 -9.62 -21.48 7.83
CA LYS A 44 -10.75 -22.20 8.46
C LYS A 44 -10.41 -22.74 9.86
N GLU A 45 -9.13 -23.04 10.09
CA GLU A 45 -8.60 -23.61 11.34
C GLU A 45 -8.36 -22.54 12.41
N VAL A 46 -8.37 -21.25 12.06
CA VAL A 46 -8.04 -20.14 12.98
C VAL A 46 -9.17 -19.88 13.96
N GLU A 47 -8.99 -20.09 15.25
CA GLU A 47 -10.01 -19.84 16.27
C GLU A 47 -9.91 -18.43 16.87
N ASP A 48 -8.72 -17.87 16.91
CA ASP A 48 -8.45 -16.52 17.42
C ASP A 48 -7.31 -15.81 16.67
N VAL A 49 -6.92 -14.63 17.16
CA VAL A 49 -5.85 -13.83 16.56
C VAL A 49 -4.49 -14.48 16.75
N ASP A 50 -4.28 -15.22 17.84
CA ASP A 50 -3.01 -15.89 18.10
C ASP A 50 -2.77 -17.02 17.08
N ASP A 51 -3.81 -17.78 16.72
CA ASP A 51 -3.74 -18.78 15.65
C ASP A 51 -3.34 -18.18 14.29
N LEU A 52 -3.88 -17.00 13.95
CA LEU A 52 -3.46 -16.27 12.75
C LEU A 52 -1.97 -15.89 12.82
N LEU A 53 -1.52 -15.40 13.98
CA LEU A 53 -0.15 -14.94 14.16
C LEU A 53 0.85 -16.10 14.19
N ASP A 54 0.45 -17.27 14.70
CA ASP A 54 1.26 -18.49 14.79
C ASP A 54 1.48 -19.15 13.43
N ASP A 55 0.53 -19.02 12.51
CA ASP A 55 0.73 -19.46 11.13
C ASP A 55 1.49 -18.43 10.29
N TYR A 56 2.81 -18.63 10.20
CA TYR A 56 3.69 -17.76 9.42
C TYR A 56 3.26 -17.59 7.96
N ARG A 57 2.80 -18.66 7.28
CA ARG A 57 2.42 -18.56 5.85
C ARG A 57 1.11 -17.81 5.69
N LEU A 58 0.15 -18.04 6.59
CA LEU A 58 -1.12 -17.33 6.59
C LEU A 58 -0.90 -15.85 6.90
N LEU A 59 -0.17 -15.54 7.98
CA LEU A 59 0.16 -14.17 8.36
C LEU A 59 0.92 -13.45 7.24
N SER A 60 1.94 -14.10 6.65
CA SER A 60 2.70 -13.51 5.54
C SER A 60 1.81 -13.18 4.34
N THR A 61 0.84 -14.04 4.01
CA THR A 61 -0.08 -13.79 2.90
C THR A 61 -0.99 -12.59 3.17
N VAL A 62 -1.52 -12.49 4.40
CA VAL A 62 -2.35 -11.35 4.82
C VAL A 62 -1.52 -10.06 4.84
N LEU A 63 -0.35 -10.08 5.47
CA LEU A 63 0.51 -8.90 5.53
C LEU A 63 0.96 -8.46 4.13
N GLU A 64 1.30 -9.38 3.23
CA GLU A 64 1.63 -9.05 1.84
C GLU A 64 0.47 -8.39 1.11
N ALA A 65 -0.75 -8.90 1.26
CA ALA A 65 -1.93 -8.27 0.66
C ALA A 65 -2.13 -6.82 1.14
N TYR A 66 -1.70 -6.48 2.36
CA TYR A 66 -1.76 -5.12 2.90
C TYR A 66 -0.44 -4.34 2.75
N GLY A 67 0.57 -4.91 2.08
CA GLY A 67 1.90 -4.30 1.90
C GLY A 67 2.72 -4.17 3.19
N LEU A 68 2.40 -4.95 4.21
CA LEU A 68 3.02 -4.95 5.53
C LEU A 68 4.03 -6.12 5.69
N GLU A 69 4.68 -6.57 4.61
CA GLU A 69 5.56 -7.75 4.66
C GLU A 69 6.75 -7.54 5.62
N SER A 70 7.25 -6.31 5.72
CA SER A 70 8.32 -5.94 6.65
C SER A 70 7.93 -6.12 8.12
N GLU A 71 6.64 -6.24 8.40
CA GLU A 71 6.08 -6.32 9.74
C GLU A 71 5.96 -7.74 10.26
N ILE A 72 6.33 -8.75 9.46
CA ILE A 72 6.22 -10.18 9.80
C ILE A 72 6.87 -10.53 11.14
N ASN A 73 7.95 -9.83 11.52
CA ASN A 73 8.68 -10.05 12.76
C ASN A 73 8.13 -9.25 13.95
N LYS A 74 7.15 -8.35 13.75
CA LYS A 74 6.57 -7.48 14.78
C LYS A 74 5.25 -8.05 15.33
N ARG A 75 5.23 -9.35 15.62
CA ARG A 75 4.01 -10.10 15.98
C ARG A 75 3.20 -9.46 17.11
N GLY A 76 3.84 -9.04 18.19
CA GLY A 76 3.15 -8.37 19.30
C GLY A 76 2.49 -7.06 18.88
N PHE A 77 3.16 -6.24 18.07
CA PHE A 77 2.59 -5.01 17.55
C PHE A 77 1.42 -5.28 16.60
N ILE A 78 1.54 -6.25 15.68
CA ILE A 78 0.44 -6.65 14.80
C ILE A 78 -0.75 -7.17 15.61
N LYS A 79 -0.52 -7.97 16.66
CA LYS A 79 -1.58 -8.42 17.57
C LYS A 79 -2.36 -7.23 18.12
N GLU A 80 -1.66 -6.28 18.74
CA GLU A 80 -2.26 -5.08 19.33
C GLU A 80 -3.03 -4.25 18.29
N ILE A 81 -2.51 -4.10 17.07
CA ILE A 81 -3.21 -3.43 15.97
C ILE A 81 -4.52 -4.14 15.62
N LEU A 82 -4.50 -5.47 15.50
CA LEU A 82 -5.67 -6.26 15.05
C LEU A 82 -6.80 -6.29 16.09
N ILE A 83 -6.47 -6.25 17.37
CA ILE A 83 -7.45 -6.24 18.48
C ILE A 83 -7.86 -4.82 18.90
N SER A 84 -7.17 -3.79 18.40
CA SER A 84 -7.48 -2.39 18.68
C SER A 84 -8.81 -1.98 18.07
N ASP A 85 -9.65 -1.26 18.82
CA ASP A 85 -10.93 -0.76 18.32
C ASP A 85 -10.71 0.44 17.38
N PRO A 86 -11.06 0.34 16.09
CA PRO A 86 -10.87 1.45 15.13
C PRO A 86 -11.81 2.64 15.37
N THR A 87 -12.82 2.50 16.23
CA THR A 87 -13.81 3.55 16.58
C THR A 87 -13.39 4.40 17.77
N ASP A 88 -12.47 3.91 18.61
CA ASP A 88 -11.87 4.69 19.70
C ASP A 88 -10.73 5.57 19.15
N PRO A 89 -10.84 6.91 19.17
CA PRO A 89 -9.81 7.81 18.65
C PRO A 89 -8.42 7.63 19.29
N GLU A 90 -8.35 7.15 20.53
CA GLU A 90 -7.09 6.97 21.28
C GLU A 90 -6.44 5.59 21.06
N SER A 91 -7.10 4.72 20.29
CA SER A 91 -6.67 3.35 20.09
C SER A 91 -5.36 3.26 19.30
N LEU A 92 -4.61 2.17 19.48
CA LEU A 92 -3.29 2.01 18.86
C LEU A 92 -3.38 2.09 17.33
N VAL A 93 -4.42 1.51 16.74
CA VAL A 93 -4.61 1.54 15.28
C VAL A 93 -4.82 2.96 14.73
N ASN A 94 -5.40 3.87 15.53
CA ASN A 94 -5.58 5.28 15.17
C ASN A 94 -4.34 6.13 15.41
N ARG A 95 -3.47 5.71 16.34
CA ARG A 95 -2.19 6.37 16.62
C ARG A 95 -1.03 5.86 15.76
N ALA A 96 -1.24 4.77 15.02
CA ALA A 96 -0.23 4.26 14.10
C ALA A 96 -0.04 5.23 12.93
N ASN A 97 1.22 5.60 12.65
CA ASN A 97 1.55 6.56 11.59
C ASN A 97 1.27 6.02 10.17
N ASP A 98 1.11 4.72 10.00
CA ASP A 98 0.92 4.07 8.71
C ASP A 98 -0.51 3.54 8.59
N ASN A 99 -1.29 4.16 7.70
CA ASN A 99 -2.71 3.85 7.50
C ASN A 99 -2.97 2.40 7.09
N ARG A 100 -1.98 1.68 6.56
CA ARG A 100 -2.13 0.28 6.16
C ARG A 100 -2.47 -0.64 7.34
N TYR A 101 -2.03 -0.29 8.55
CA TYR A 101 -2.45 -0.98 9.77
C TYR A 101 -3.94 -0.82 10.03
N ARG A 102 -4.46 0.39 9.82
CA ARG A 102 -5.88 0.69 9.96
C ARG A 102 -6.72 -0.03 8.92
N ASP A 103 -6.28 -0.02 7.66
CA ASP A 103 -6.94 -0.75 6.58
C ASP A 103 -7.08 -2.25 6.93
N LEU A 104 -6.00 -2.87 7.41
CA LEU A 104 -6.02 -4.27 7.82
C LEU A 104 -6.97 -4.51 9.00
N ALA A 105 -6.86 -3.71 10.07
CA ALA A 105 -7.70 -3.88 11.26
C ALA A 105 -9.20 -3.67 10.98
N VAL A 106 -9.54 -2.67 10.15
CA VAL A 106 -10.93 -2.36 9.77
C VAL A 106 -11.51 -3.41 8.83
N ASP A 107 -10.71 -3.95 7.91
CA ASP A 107 -11.17 -4.99 6.99
C ASP A 107 -11.31 -6.35 7.69
N LEU A 108 -10.34 -6.72 8.54
CA LEU A 108 -10.30 -8.01 9.22
C LEU A 108 -11.22 -8.05 10.44
N ARG A 109 -11.40 -6.92 11.13
CA ARG A 109 -12.28 -6.76 12.29
C ARG A 109 -12.01 -7.76 13.42
N ALA A 110 -10.75 -8.14 13.62
CA ALA A 110 -10.34 -9.12 14.61
C ALA A 110 -10.70 -8.71 16.06
N TYR A 111 -10.78 -7.41 16.35
CA TYR A 111 -11.32 -6.87 17.61
C TYR A 111 -12.77 -7.31 17.92
N ALA A 112 -13.53 -7.73 16.91
CA ALA A 112 -14.88 -8.26 17.01
C ALA A 112 -14.96 -9.79 16.78
N GLY A 113 -13.81 -10.47 16.80
CA GLY A 113 -13.66 -11.90 16.53
C GLY A 113 -13.17 -12.22 15.11
N VAL A 114 -12.81 -13.49 14.87
CA VAL A 114 -12.14 -13.92 13.62
C VAL A 114 -13.08 -14.43 12.53
N ASN A 115 -14.40 -14.28 12.68
CA ASN A 115 -15.34 -14.79 11.67
C ASN A 115 -15.16 -14.10 10.30
N THR A 116 -14.81 -12.81 10.28
CA THR A 116 -14.53 -12.09 9.04
C THR A 116 -13.32 -12.66 8.31
N LEU A 117 -12.28 -13.09 9.04
CA LEU A 117 -11.09 -13.75 8.48
C LEU A 117 -11.47 -14.98 7.64
N LYS A 118 -12.46 -15.75 8.11
CA LYS A 118 -12.96 -16.98 7.47
C LYS A 118 -13.93 -16.73 6.31
N SER A 119 -14.35 -15.49 6.08
CA SER A 119 -15.38 -15.18 5.10
C SER A 119 -14.87 -15.27 3.66
N SER A 120 -15.75 -15.62 2.73
CA SER A 120 -15.45 -15.58 1.29
C SER A 120 -15.09 -14.18 0.82
N ASP A 121 -15.73 -13.16 1.39
CA ASP A 121 -15.52 -11.76 1.01
C ASP A 121 -14.13 -11.29 1.42
N PHE A 122 -13.68 -11.64 2.62
CA PHE A 122 -12.32 -11.35 3.05
C PHE A 122 -11.30 -12.13 2.21
N ALA A 123 -11.58 -13.39 1.89
CA ALA A 123 -10.70 -14.17 1.00
C ALA A 123 -10.58 -13.56 -0.40
N ALA A 124 -11.68 -13.09 -1.00
CA ALA A 124 -11.66 -12.39 -2.27
C ALA A 124 -10.91 -11.04 -2.17
N LYS A 125 -11.04 -10.34 -1.05
CA LYS A 125 -10.31 -9.09 -0.79
C LYS A 125 -8.81 -9.33 -0.69
N VAL A 126 -8.37 -10.35 0.07
CA VAL A 126 -6.95 -10.76 0.15
C VAL A 126 -6.42 -11.12 -1.22
N GLU A 127 -7.15 -11.91 -2.01
CA GLU A 127 -6.75 -12.30 -3.37
C GLU A 127 -6.59 -11.10 -4.32
N SER A 128 -7.57 -10.19 -4.31
CA SER A 128 -7.53 -8.95 -5.10
C SER A 128 -6.35 -8.05 -4.71
N ARG A 129 -6.18 -7.80 -3.40
CA ARG A 129 -5.10 -6.99 -2.86
C ARG A 129 -3.72 -7.60 -3.13
N LEU A 130 -3.56 -8.91 -2.95
CA LEU A 130 -2.31 -9.63 -3.24
C LEU A 130 -1.99 -9.59 -4.74
N THR A 131 -3.00 -9.73 -5.60
CA THR A 131 -2.83 -9.59 -7.06
C THR A 131 -2.30 -8.21 -7.41
N GLN A 132 -2.88 -7.15 -6.83
CA GLN A 132 -2.43 -5.77 -7.02
C GLN A 132 -1.00 -5.57 -6.53
N ILE A 133 -0.65 -6.06 -5.34
CA ILE A 133 0.69 -5.91 -4.75
C ILE A 133 1.74 -6.61 -5.61
N ARG A 134 1.48 -7.85 -6.05
CA ARG A 134 2.43 -8.61 -6.88
C ARG A 134 2.55 -8.05 -8.28
N PHE A 135 1.45 -7.53 -8.84
CA PHE A 135 1.47 -6.76 -10.08
C PHE A 135 2.43 -5.57 -9.97
N GLU A 136 2.24 -4.71 -8.96
CA GLU A 136 3.07 -3.53 -8.76
C GLU A 136 4.53 -3.87 -8.50
N LYS A 137 4.81 -4.87 -7.66
CA LYS A 137 6.18 -5.36 -7.40
C LYS A 137 6.84 -5.87 -8.68
N SER A 138 6.09 -6.55 -9.55
CA SER A 138 6.62 -7.04 -10.83
C SER A 138 7.05 -5.89 -11.75
N LEU A 139 6.30 -4.77 -11.73
CA LEU A 139 6.67 -3.58 -12.50
C LEU A 139 7.86 -2.85 -11.84
N ASP A 140 7.87 -2.71 -10.52
CA ASP A 140 8.92 -2.00 -9.78
C ASP A 140 10.28 -2.68 -9.88
N ALA A 141 10.30 -4.01 -9.98
CA ALA A 141 11.51 -4.78 -10.24
C ALA A 141 12.13 -4.47 -11.61
N GLU A 142 11.32 -4.10 -12.61
CA GLU A 142 11.78 -3.73 -13.96
C GLU A 142 12.04 -2.22 -14.09
N SER A 143 11.29 -1.40 -13.34
CA SER A 143 11.26 0.05 -13.44
C SER A 143 11.06 0.69 -12.04
N PRO A 144 12.14 0.92 -11.28
CA PRO A 144 12.05 1.48 -9.93
C PRO A 144 11.26 2.79 -9.88
N GLY A 145 10.42 2.96 -8.85
CA GLY A 145 9.59 4.15 -8.67
C GLY A 145 8.18 4.01 -9.29
N ILE A 146 7.98 3.06 -10.20
CA ILE A 146 6.66 2.90 -10.84
C ILE A 146 5.58 2.52 -9.83
N ARG A 147 5.93 1.73 -8.80
CA ARG A 147 4.96 1.36 -7.76
C ARG A 147 4.50 2.59 -6.99
N GLN A 148 5.41 3.48 -6.63
CA GLN A 148 5.12 4.73 -5.92
C GLN A 148 4.23 5.63 -6.79
N ALA A 149 4.51 5.74 -8.09
CA ALA A 149 3.69 6.47 -9.03
C ALA A 149 2.24 5.92 -9.15
N ILE A 150 2.08 4.59 -9.29
CA ILE A 150 0.76 3.95 -9.37
C ILE A 150 -0.04 4.21 -8.09
N ARG A 151 0.59 4.07 -6.92
CA ARG A 151 -0.05 4.31 -5.62
C ARG A 151 -0.42 5.78 -5.43
N PHE A 152 0.46 6.70 -5.82
CA PHE A 152 0.16 8.12 -5.83
C PHE A 152 -1.06 8.43 -6.70
N GLN A 153 -1.15 7.86 -7.91
CA GLN A 153 -2.28 8.04 -8.80
C GLN A 153 -3.61 7.60 -8.15
N GLN A 154 -3.60 6.46 -7.45
CA GLN A 154 -4.77 5.90 -6.77
C GLN A 154 -5.24 6.74 -5.57
N GLU A 155 -4.30 7.31 -4.83
CA GLU A 155 -4.58 8.08 -3.62
C GLU A 155 -4.74 9.59 -3.87
N ALA A 156 -4.36 10.09 -5.04
CA ALA A 156 -4.33 11.53 -5.33
C ALA A 156 -5.68 12.23 -5.07
N ALA A 157 -6.79 11.57 -5.38
CA ALA A 157 -8.13 12.12 -5.13
C ALA A 157 -8.45 12.32 -3.64
N ASN A 158 -7.71 11.73 -2.72
CA ASN A 158 -7.87 11.94 -1.28
C ASN A 158 -7.00 13.08 -0.74
N ILE A 159 -6.06 13.60 -1.54
CA ILE A 159 -5.15 14.68 -1.12
C ILE A 159 -5.93 16.00 -1.13
N LYS A 160 -6.05 16.62 0.05
CA LYS A 160 -6.72 17.92 0.25
C LYS A 160 -5.77 18.97 0.80
N SER A 161 -4.69 18.54 1.42
CA SER A 161 -3.73 19.39 2.12
C SER A 161 -2.32 18.81 2.03
N PRO A 162 -1.27 19.61 2.27
CA PRO A 162 0.09 19.09 2.35
C PRO A 162 0.27 18.04 3.45
N PHE A 163 -0.56 18.04 4.48
CA PHE A 163 -0.47 17.09 5.59
C PHE A 163 -0.88 15.68 5.18
N ASP A 164 -1.77 15.54 4.18
CA ASP A 164 -2.13 14.23 3.63
C ASP A 164 -0.92 13.57 2.94
N ILE A 165 -0.13 14.39 2.22
CA ILE A 165 1.13 13.95 1.61
C ILE A 165 2.17 13.64 2.69
N LEU A 166 2.36 14.53 3.66
CA LEU A 166 3.35 14.33 4.71
C LEU A 166 3.01 13.14 5.62
N GLY A 167 1.73 12.79 5.78
CA GLY A 167 1.28 11.63 6.55
C GLY A 167 1.53 10.28 5.87
N ASN A 168 1.63 10.24 4.54
CA ASN A 168 1.84 8.99 3.79
C ASN A 168 3.26 8.94 3.18
N PRO A 169 4.11 7.97 3.54
CA PRO A 169 5.48 7.89 3.05
C PRO A 169 5.60 7.74 1.52
N ILE A 170 4.63 7.07 0.87
CA ILE A 170 4.60 6.91 -0.58
C ILE A 170 4.24 8.25 -1.24
N LEU A 171 3.22 8.94 -0.72
CA LEU A 171 2.84 10.25 -1.27
C LEU A 171 3.95 11.27 -1.11
N ARG A 172 4.62 11.25 0.05
CA ARG A 172 5.76 12.09 0.36
C ARG A 172 6.92 11.86 -0.61
N ASP A 173 7.29 10.61 -0.86
CA ASP A 173 8.37 10.27 -1.80
C ASP A 173 8.10 10.84 -3.19
N VAL A 174 6.90 10.60 -3.73
CA VAL A 174 6.51 11.10 -5.06
C VAL A 174 6.48 12.63 -5.09
N ALA A 175 5.88 13.27 -4.08
CA ALA A 175 5.75 14.72 -4.04
C ALA A 175 7.10 15.43 -3.91
N LEU A 176 8.01 14.92 -3.06
CA LEU A 176 9.35 15.50 -2.92
C LEU A 176 10.18 15.28 -4.19
N GLY A 177 10.16 14.08 -4.75
CA GLY A 177 10.85 13.79 -6.01
C GLY A 177 10.34 14.64 -7.18
N ALA A 178 9.02 14.74 -7.37
CA ALA A 178 8.42 15.56 -8.43
C ALA A 178 8.76 17.07 -8.32
N THR A 179 8.97 17.56 -7.09
CA THR A 179 9.26 18.97 -6.83
C THR A 179 10.75 19.28 -6.69
N GLY A 180 11.60 18.25 -6.76
CA GLY A 180 13.04 18.36 -6.52
C GLY A 180 13.39 18.81 -5.10
N LEU A 181 12.50 18.57 -4.14
CA LEU A 181 12.74 18.90 -2.74
C LEU A 181 13.62 17.81 -2.09
N PRO A 182 14.65 18.20 -1.34
CA PRO A 182 15.56 17.26 -0.71
C PRO A 182 14.90 16.61 0.53
N LEU A 183 15.29 15.37 0.86
CA LEU A 183 14.73 14.63 2.01
C LEU A 183 14.98 15.34 3.35
N GLU A 184 16.00 16.20 3.42
CA GLU A 184 16.40 17.01 4.57
C GLU A 184 15.31 18.00 5.04
N ILE A 185 14.27 18.23 4.24
CA ILE A 185 13.06 18.93 4.68
C ILE A 185 12.46 18.34 5.97
N VAL A 186 12.69 17.05 6.25
CA VAL A 186 12.24 16.38 7.49
C VAL A 186 12.81 17.00 8.78
N TYR A 187 13.91 17.76 8.70
CA TYR A 187 14.46 18.47 9.86
C TYR A 187 13.67 19.73 10.24
N GLN A 188 12.75 20.18 9.38
CA GLN A 188 11.91 21.34 9.65
C GLN A 188 10.60 20.92 10.35
N THR A 189 9.91 21.88 10.98
CA THR A 189 8.58 21.62 11.55
C THR A 189 7.60 21.20 10.44
N VAL A 190 6.64 20.34 10.77
CA VAL A 190 5.67 19.80 9.79
C VAL A 190 4.94 20.93 9.05
N GLU A 191 4.64 22.04 9.73
CA GLU A 191 4.00 23.23 9.14
C GLU A 191 4.93 23.92 8.13
N ALA A 192 6.23 23.97 8.39
CA ALA A 192 7.21 24.52 7.46
C ALA A 192 7.37 23.63 6.22
N GLN A 193 7.36 22.30 6.41
CA GLN A 193 7.34 21.34 5.31
C GLN A 193 6.09 21.53 4.46
N GLY A 194 4.92 21.65 5.09
CA GLY A 194 3.65 21.84 4.40
C GLY A 194 3.62 23.13 3.58
N ARG A 195 4.02 24.26 4.15
CA ARG A 195 4.15 25.53 3.41
C ARG A 195 5.13 25.45 2.23
N THR A 196 6.15 24.61 2.33
CA THR A 196 7.11 24.42 1.23
C THR A 196 6.49 23.62 0.09
N LEU A 197 5.71 22.59 0.41
CA LEU A 197 4.94 21.83 -0.59
C LEU A 197 3.87 22.68 -1.25
N GLU A 198 3.13 23.50 -0.51
CA GLU A 198 2.10 24.43 -1.04
C GLU A 198 2.65 25.44 -2.05
N LYS A 199 3.94 25.78 -1.97
CA LYS A 199 4.60 26.65 -2.96
C LYS A 199 4.95 25.94 -4.26
N ARG A 200 4.96 24.60 -4.26
CA ARG A 200 5.39 23.77 -5.38
C ARG A 200 4.23 22.99 -6.01
N LEU A 201 3.21 22.68 -5.22
CA LEU A 201 2.05 21.89 -5.59
C LEU A 201 0.77 22.68 -5.34
N ASP A 202 -0.17 22.53 -6.27
CA ASP A 202 -1.48 23.16 -6.24
C ASP A 202 -2.48 22.14 -5.72
N PHE A 203 -2.79 22.23 -4.42
CA PHE A 203 -3.60 21.23 -3.73
C PHE A 203 -5.06 21.22 -4.20
N GLU A 204 -5.56 22.31 -4.76
CA GLU A 204 -6.91 22.37 -5.33
C GLU A 204 -7.03 21.51 -6.60
N LYS A 205 -5.90 21.17 -7.25
CA LYS A 205 -5.87 20.44 -8.51
C LYS A 205 -5.63 18.94 -8.37
N PHE A 206 -5.47 18.38 -7.17
CA PHE A 206 -5.31 16.93 -7.01
C PHE A 206 -6.54 16.11 -7.43
N GLN A 207 -7.70 16.76 -7.60
CA GLN A 207 -8.89 16.15 -8.19
C GLN A 207 -8.88 16.12 -9.72
N ASP A 208 -7.96 16.84 -10.38
CA ASP A 208 -7.78 16.82 -11.84
C ASP A 208 -6.76 15.74 -12.22
N PRO A 209 -7.18 14.65 -12.91
CA PRO A 209 -6.27 13.60 -13.35
C PRO A 209 -5.08 14.10 -14.16
N LYS A 210 -5.24 15.19 -14.94
CA LYS A 210 -4.15 15.75 -15.75
C LYS A 210 -3.08 16.43 -14.90
N TYR A 211 -3.48 17.00 -13.77
CA TYR A 211 -2.54 17.58 -12.82
C TYR A 211 -1.76 16.48 -12.11
N VAL A 212 -2.45 15.44 -11.65
CA VAL A 212 -1.86 14.24 -11.05
C VAL A 212 -0.85 13.59 -12.01
N ASP A 213 -1.23 13.41 -13.27
CA ASP A 213 -0.35 12.89 -14.32
C ASP A 213 0.93 13.71 -14.47
N ARG A 214 0.84 15.05 -14.37
CA ARG A 214 2.03 15.91 -14.49
C ARG A 214 2.98 15.71 -13.32
N VAL A 215 2.46 15.62 -12.10
CA VAL A 215 3.26 15.38 -10.88
C VAL A 215 3.97 14.04 -10.99
N ILE A 216 3.26 12.98 -11.39
CA ILE A 216 3.85 11.65 -11.58
C ILE A 216 4.92 11.67 -12.67
N GLN A 217 4.67 12.34 -13.80
CA GLN A 217 5.66 12.45 -14.86
C GLN A 217 6.94 13.15 -14.38
N GLN A 218 6.83 14.18 -13.55
CA GLN A 218 7.99 14.86 -12.97
C GLN A 218 8.78 13.96 -12.00
N TYR A 219 8.09 13.08 -11.27
CA TYR A 219 8.74 12.11 -10.38
C TYR A 219 9.49 11.00 -11.14
N LEU A 220 8.98 10.58 -12.29
CA LEU A 220 9.52 9.45 -13.07
C LEU A 220 10.62 9.84 -14.09
N ILE A 221 11.07 11.09 -14.10
CA ILE A 221 12.15 11.62 -14.95
C ILE A 221 13.46 11.63 -14.17
#